data_AF-A0A9D6J2M9-F1
#
_entry.id   AF-A0A9D6J2M9-F1
#
_cell.length_a   1.000
_cell.length_b   1.000
_cell.length_c   1.000
_cell.angle_alpha   90.00
_cell.angle_beta   90.00
_cell.angle_gamma   90.00
#
_symmetry.space_group_name_H-M   'P 1'
#
loop_
_entity.id
_entity.type
_entity.pdbx_description
1 polymer ?
#
loop_
_entity_poly.entity_id
_entity_poly.type
_entity_poly.pdbx_seq_one_letter_code
_entity_poly.pdbx_strand_id
1 'polypeptide(L)'
;MTSCGVHRSAAVGALGLLFVAPVAAAAPPDPRADVREFMDFAITQVCKTPLADETTAGPELARRFGGAMLLDARVHEFRGTPGRAEVVLLLASGDEVKVERLFPLGRLRRVTIEYHRQAAAEKTRPVMAAALDAKCTVLRATRIDYDAEGRAETLADLGPDLRREFSRQPLNPPPPAGRDPGGVTVAVVDTGVNYLLEAVAQRLAHDASGRALGFDYWDMDDRPFDVDTARSPFFPLHHGTAVASILLREASKARIIPYRYPRPDMTRMADLVADADGHGATIVNMAMGSSRRADWDALAEAAARRPHMLFVISAGNDGRDIDKDPVYPAALKLPNFLVITSADAFGRLAEGSNWGSTSVDVMVPGEQVPVIDHRGAEGKASGSSFAVPRVAALAARLLAKNPAWRGPELKQAIIARARTSRFYDTQPVRHGWIPDPTDDF
;
A
#
# COMPACT_ATOMS: atom_id res chain seq x y z
N MET A 1 -77.24 18.36 55.26
CA MET A 1 -76.51 17.27 54.58
C MET A 1 -75.39 17.90 53.78
N THR A 2 -74.24 17.21 53.69
CA THR A 2 -72.91 17.59 53.14
C THR A 2 -72.16 18.70 53.87
N SER A 3 -70.83 18.70 54.04
CA SER A 3 -69.73 17.71 54.05
C SER A 3 -68.47 18.53 54.46
N CYS A 4 -67.78 18.20 55.56
CA CYS A 4 -66.39 17.69 55.62
C CYS A 4 -65.49 18.02 54.40
N GLY A 5 -64.25 18.55 54.51
CA GLY A 5 -63.43 18.92 55.67
C GLY A 5 -61.95 19.17 55.30
N VAL A 6 -61.22 19.73 56.28
CA VAL A 6 -59.79 19.54 56.66
C VAL A 6 -58.64 20.18 55.86
N HIS A 7 -57.88 20.99 56.62
CA HIS A 7 -56.54 21.58 56.47
C HIS A 7 -55.43 20.67 55.90
N ARG A 8 -54.37 21.29 55.33
CA ARG A 8 -52.96 20.92 55.60
C ARG A 8 -51.93 21.99 55.23
N SER A 9 -50.88 22.03 56.07
CA SER A 9 -49.76 22.97 56.16
C SER A 9 -48.83 23.04 54.96
N ALA A 10 -48.23 24.21 54.77
CA ALA A 10 -47.08 24.45 53.91
C ALA A 10 -45.77 23.96 54.55
N ALA A 11 -44.99 23.18 53.79
CA ALA A 11 -43.59 22.89 54.07
C ALA A 11 -42.77 23.30 52.84
N VAL A 12 -41.87 24.27 53.02
CA VAL A 12 -40.94 24.73 51.99
C VAL A 12 -39.70 23.85 52.07
N GLY A 13 -39.53 22.95 51.10
CA GLY A 13 -38.31 22.17 50.91
C GLY A 13 -37.34 22.91 50.00
N ALA A 14 -36.18 23.30 50.52
CA ALA A 14 -35.08 23.84 49.74
C ALA A 14 -34.43 22.71 48.91
N LEU A 15 -34.61 22.74 47.59
CA LEU A 15 -33.83 21.91 46.66
C LEU A 15 -32.43 22.51 46.54
N GLY A 16 -31.44 21.89 47.18
CA GLY A 16 -30.03 22.15 46.91
C GLY A 16 -29.66 21.62 45.53
N LEU A 17 -29.40 22.52 44.58
CA LEU A 17 -28.73 22.17 43.33
C LEU A 17 -27.27 21.80 43.62
N LEU A 18 -26.98 20.49 43.61
CA LEU A 18 -25.63 19.97 43.52
C LEU A 18 -25.05 20.33 42.15
N PHE A 19 -24.25 21.40 42.10
CA PHE A 19 -23.34 21.65 40.99
C PHE A 19 -22.26 20.56 41.01
N VAL A 20 -22.36 19.59 40.11
CA VAL A 20 -21.25 18.71 39.77
C VAL A 20 -20.24 19.58 39.02
N ALA A 21 -19.15 19.96 39.69
CA ALA A 21 -18.04 20.64 39.03
C ALA A 21 -17.54 19.79 37.86
N PRO A 22 -17.27 20.38 36.68
CA PRO A 22 -16.65 19.64 35.59
C PRO A 22 -15.31 19.12 36.08
N VAL A 23 -15.12 17.80 36.04
CA VAL A 23 -13.81 17.18 36.30
C VAL A 23 -12.84 17.80 35.30
N ALA A 24 -11.87 18.58 35.80
CA ALA A 24 -10.82 19.13 34.97
C ALA A 24 -10.13 17.98 34.23
N ALA A 25 -10.12 18.05 32.90
CA ALA A 25 -9.41 17.07 32.08
C ALA A 25 -7.95 17.02 32.56
N ALA A 26 -7.44 15.82 32.87
CA ALA A 26 -6.04 15.67 33.23
C ALA A 26 -5.17 16.21 32.09
N ALA A 27 -4.14 16.99 32.43
CA ALA A 27 -3.21 17.50 31.45
C ALA A 27 -2.58 16.32 30.67
N PRO A 28 -2.46 16.39 29.34
CA PRO A 28 -1.83 15.34 28.57
C PRO A 28 -0.36 15.18 29.01
N PRO A 29 0.14 13.95 29.20
CA PRO A 29 1.55 13.72 29.45
C PRO A 29 2.39 14.18 28.26
N ASP A 30 3.65 14.57 28.48
CA ASP A 30 4.50 15.10 27.41
C ASP A 30 4.92 13.98 26.45
N PRO A 31 4.46 13.99 25.18
CA PRO A 31 4.81 12.97 24.18
C PRO A 31 6.30 13.00 23.77
N ARG A 32 7.04 14.05 24.14
CA ARG A 32 8.49 14.13 23.93
C ARG A 32 9.27 13.41 25.03
N ALA A 33 8.70 13.29 26.23
CA ALA A 33 9.27 12.53 27.33
C ALA A 33 9.04 11.02 27.14
N ASP A 34 7.79 10.61 26.91
CA ASP A 34 7.44 9.24 26.54
C ASP A 34 6.20 9.20 25.63
N VAL A 35 6.41 8.93 24.35
CA VAL A 35 5.32 8.84 23.37
C VAL A 35 4.35 7.69 23.66
N ARG A 36 4.79 6.64 24.37
CA ARG A 36 3.93 5.50 24.72
C ARG A 36 2.96 5.87 25.83
N GLU A 37 3.45 6.57 26.85
CA GLU A 37 2.59 7.10 27.93
C GLU A 37 1.55 8.09 27.37
N PHE A 38 1.96 8.94 26.42
CA PHE A 38 1.02 9.77 25.68
C PHE A 38 -0.01 8.97 24.89
N MET A 39 0.40 7.90 24.22
CA MET A 39 -0.54 7.07 23.47
C MET A 39 -1.53 6.33 24.38
N ASP A 40 -1.11 5.85 25.55
CA ASP A 40 -2.01 5.28 26.58
C ASP A 40 -3.06 6.31 27.04
N PHE A 41 -2.62 7.55 27.27
CA PHE A 41 -3.52 8.66 27.57
C PHE A 41 -4.49 8.91 26.40
N ALA A 42 -4.00 8.99 25.17
CA ALA A 42 -4.80 9.29 23.99
C ALA A 42 -5.88 8.23 23.75
N ILE A 43 -5.51 6.94 23.84
CA ILE A 43 -6.45 5.80 23.79
C ILE A 43 -7.53 5.97 24.86
N THR A 44 -7.12 6.28 26.09
CA THR A 44 -8.06 6.50 27.19
C THR A 44 -9.02 7.65 26.90
N GLN A 45 -8.56 8.77 26.34
CA GLN A 45 -9.44 9.91 26.02
C GLN A 45 -10.43 9.61 24.89
N VAL A 46 -9.97 8.91 23.86
CA VAL A 46 -10.81 8.53 22.72
C VAL A 46 -11.86 7.49 23.13
N CYS A 47 -11.56 6.66 24.14
CA CYS A 47 -12.41 5.55 24.58
C CYS A 47 -13.25 5.81 25.83
N LYS A 48 -12.96 6.86 26.64
CA LYS A 48 -13.55 7.07 27.98
C LYS A 48 -15.07 7.20 28.02
N THR A 49 -15.75 7.48 26.91
CA THR A 49 -17.21 7.41 26.76
C THR A 49 -17.56 7.44 25.28
N PRO A 50 -18.54 6.65 24.77
CA PRO A 50 -18.99 6.74 23.38
C PRO A 50 -19.36 8.18 23.05
N LEU A 51 -18.75 8.74 21.99
CA LEU A 51 -19.13 10.06 21.47
C LEU A 51 -20.59 9.96 20.99
N ALA A 52 -21.47 10.74 21.61
CA ALA A 52 -22.93 10.56 21.55
C ALA A 52 -23.53 10.86 20.17
N ASP A 53 -22.86 11.72 19.39
CA ASP A 53 -23.12 11.95 17.97
C ASP A 53 -21.82 12.38 17.26
N GLU A 54 -21.82 12.36 15.92
CA GLU A 54 -20.61 12.66 15.12
C GLU A 54 -20.29 14.16 15.06
N THR A 55 -21.27 15.03 15.27
CA THR A 55 -21.11 16.50 15.26
C THR A 55 -20.42 17.04 16.51
N THR A 56 -20.58 16.39 17.66
CA THR A 56 -19.98 16.79 18.95
C THR A 56 -18.66 16.09 19.22
N ALA A 57 -18.30 15.10 18.39
CA ALA A 57 -17.09 14.30 18.52
C ALA A 57 -15.79 15.14 18.59
N GLY A 58 -15.63 16.09 17.67
CA GLY A 58 -14.44 16.96 17.60
C GLY A 58 -14.26 17.85 18.82
N PRO A 59 -15.24 18.72 19.16
CA PRO A 59 -15.17 19.59 20.33
C PRO A 59 -15.01 18.83 21.65
N GLU A 60 -15.66 17.67 21.79
CA GLU A 60 -15.52 16.83 22.98
C GLU A 60 -14.11 16.26 23.11
N LEU A 61 -13.53 15.75 22.02
CA LEU A 61 -12.15 15.27 22.02
C LEU A 61 -11.17 16.42 22.31
N ALA A 62 -11.32 17.58 21.68
CA ALA A 62 -10.52 18.77 21.99
C ALA A 62 -10.47 19.08 23.49
N ARG A 63 -11.62 19.05 24.18
CA ARG A 63 -11.72 19.22 25.63
C ARG A 63 -10.98 18.14 26.42
N ARG A 64 -11.10 16.86 26.01
CA ARG A 64 -10.41 15.73 26.66
C ARG A 64 -8.89 15.77 26.52
N PHE A 65 -8.39 16.38 25.45
CA PHE A 65 -6.96 16.62 25.20
C PHE A 65 -6.48 17.97 25.79
N GLY A 66 -6.97 18.34 26.97
CA GLY A 66 -6.53 19.54 27.69
C GLY A 66 -6.89 20.86 27.00
N GLY A 67 -7.99 20.89 26.23
CA GLY A 67 -8.38 22.08 25.46
C GLY A 67 -7.56 22.28 24.18
N ALA A 68 -7.08 21.19 23.57
CA ALA A 68 -6.44 21.21 22.27
C ALA A 68 -7.31 21.93 21.22
N MET A 69 -6.69 22.60 20.25
CA MET A 69 -7.41 23.29 19.19
C MET A 69 -7.90 22.26 18.16
N LEU A 70 -9.18 22.33 17.80
CA LEU A 70 -9.74 21.50 16.73
C LEU A 70 -9.31 22.08 15.38
N LEU A 71 -8.44 21.38 14.66
CA LEU A 71 -8.00 21.79 13.31
C LEU A 71 -8.99 21.35 12.24
N ASP A 72 -9.49 20.11 12.37
CA ASP A 72 -10.39 19.53 11.38
C ASP A 72 -11.31 18.49 12.03
N ALA A 73 -12.53 18.39 11.51
CA ALA A 73 -13.52 17.38 11.88
C ALA A 73 -14.37 17.07 10.65
N ARG A 74 -14.22 15.86 10.09
CA ARG A 74 -14.90 15.46 8.85
C ARG A 74 -15.59 14.12 9.02
N VAL A 75 -16.75 13.98 8.40
CA VAL A 75 -17.46 12.72 8.25
C VAL A 75 -17.64 12.45 6.76
N HIS A 76 -17.14 11.30 6.31
CA HIS A 76 -17.38 10.79 4.97
C HIS A 76 -18.48 9.73 5.05
N GLU A 77 -19.62 10.06 4.44
CA GLU A 77 -20.73 9.13 4.33
C GLU A 77 -20.57 8.19 3.13
N PHE A 78 -21.04 6.95 3.31
CA PHE A 78 -21.23 5.97 2.26
C PHE A 78 -22.68 5.52 2.25
N ARG A 79 -23.38 5.77 1.13
CA ARG A 79 -24.82 5.46 0.96
C ARG A 79 -25.71 6.02 2.07
N GLY A 80 -25.43 7.24 2.52
CA GLY A 80 -26.20 7.93 3.57
C GLY A 80 -25.98 7.39 4.99
N THR A 81 -24.92 6.60 5.20
CA THR A 81 -24.45 6.18 6.52
C THR A 81 -23.00 6.60 6.71
N PRO A 82 -22.57 6.99 7.92
CA PRO A 82 -21.17 7.30 8.16
C PRO A 82 -20.29 6.11 7.78
N GLY A 83 -19.29 6.35 6.94
CA GLY A 83 -18.29 5.35 6.54
C GLY A 83 -16.95 5.58 7.24
N ARG A 84 -16.59 6.85 7.44
CA ARG A 84 -15.37 7.28 8.12
C ARG A 84 -15.57 8.63 8.79
N ALA A 85 -15.09 8.81 10.02
CA ALA A 85 -14.97 10.10 10.67
C ALA A 85 -13.50 10.38 11.02
N GLU A 86 -13.05 11.60 10.81
CA GLU A 86 -11.68 12.06 11.06
C GLU A 86 -11.72 13.31 11.95
N VAL A 87 -10.90 13.35 12.99
CA VAL A 87 -10.69 14.51 13.86
C VAL A 87 -9.21 14.78 13.95
N VAL A 88 -8.80 16.03 13.75
CA VAL A 88 -7.41 16.49 13.90
C VAL A 88 -7.35 17.54 15.00
N LEU A 89 -6.53 17.30 16.01
CA LEU A 89 -6.32 18.18 17.16
C LEU A 89 -4.88 18.73 17.13
N LEU A 90 -4.74 20.03 17.40
CA LEU A 90 -3.45 20.67 17.65
C LEU A 90 -3.26 20.84 19.16
N LEU A 91 -2.22 20.20 19.68
CA LEU A 91 -1.81 20.33 21.08
C LEU A 91 -1.11 21.67 21.31
N ALA A 92 -1.05 22.13 22.57
CA ALA A 92 -0.33 23.34 22.94
C ALA A 92 1.18 23.29 22.58
N SER A 93 1.75 22.10 22.42
CA SER A 93 3.14 21.89 21.98
C SER A 93 3.36 22.17 20.48
N GLY A 94 2.28 22.38 19.70
CA GLY A 94 2.32 22.42 18.23
C GLY A 94 2.25 21.04 17.57
N ASP A 95 2.20 19.96 18.35
CA ASP A 95 2.06 18.61 17.83
C ASP A 95 0.59 18.30 17.47
N GLU A 96 0.37 17.33 16.58
CA GLU A 96 -0.95 16.94 16.11
C GLU A 96 -1.36 15.55 16.61
N VAL A 97 -2.64 15.39 16.93
CA VAL A 97 -3.29 14.09 17.15
C VAL A 97 -4.37 13.90 16.09
N LYS A 98 -4.29 12.82 15.35
CA LYS A 98 -5.28 12.44 14.34
C LYS A 98 -6.06 11.23 14.83
N VAL A 99 -7.38 11.33 14.85
CA VAL A 99 -8.28 10.25 15.25
C VAL A 99 -9.18 9.91 14.07
N GLU A 100 -9.00 8.72 13.52
CA GLU A 100 -9.87 8.16 12.48
C GLU A 100 -10.80 7.11 13.11
N ARG A 101 -12.08 7.12 12.75
CA ARG A 101 -13.06 6.11 13.13
C ARG A 101 -13.70 5.55 11.87
N LEU A 102 -13.68 4.24 11.69
CA LEU A 102 -14.23 3.56 10.52
C LEU A 102 -15.51 2.81 10.86
N PHE A 103 -16.53 3.04 10.03
CA PHE A 103 -17.90 2.56 10.21
C PHE A 103 -18.39 1.77 8.99
N PRO A 104 -17.73 0.69 8.56
CA PRO A 104 -18.22 -0.09 7.44
C PRO A 104 -19.63 -0.62 7.75
N LEU A 105 -20.57 -0.36 6.84
CA LEU A 105 -22.00 -0.65 7.01
C LEU A 105 -22.62 0.01 8.25
N GLY A 106 -22.14 1.20 8.62
CA GLY A 106 -22.67 2.00 9.73
C GLY A 106 -22.29 1.50 11.12
N ARG A 107 -21.35 0.55 11.24
CA ARG A 107 -20.90 0.01 12.54
C ARG A 107 -19.44 0.32 12.79
N LEU A 108 -19.13 0.90 13.96
CA LEU A 108 -17.74 1.13 14.36
C LEU A 108 -16.99 -0.21 14.35
N ARG A 109 -15.92 -0.27 13.56
CA ARG A 109 -15.03 -1.44 13.50
C ARG A 109 -13.62 -1.14 13.94
N ARG A 110 -13.13 0.06 13.64
CA ARG A 110 -11.76 0.44 13.92
C ARG A 110 -11.69 1.90 14.34
N VAL A 111 -10.82 2.17 15.30
CA VAL A 111 -10.37 3.50 15.67
C VAL A 111 -8.86 3.55 15.46
N THR A 112 -8.36 4.54 14.74
CA THR A 112 -6.92 4.77 14.57
C THR A 112 -6.58 6.07 15.26
N ILE A 113 -5.57 6.06 16.11
CA ILE A 113 -5.01 7.25 16.76
C ILE A 113 -3.58 7.40 16.28
N GLU A 114 -3.25 8.54 15.71
CA GLU A 114 -1.90 8.87 15.28
C GLU A 114 -1.40 10.11 16.00
N TYR A 115 -0.17 10.07 16.47
CA TYR A 115 0.56 11.20 17.01
C TYR A 115 1.62 11.65 16.01
N HIS A 116 1.57 12.93 15.67
CA HIS A 116 2.50 13.59 14.76
C HIS A 116 3.20 14.73 15.50
N ARG A 117 4.53 14.76 15.45
CA ARG A 117 5.34 15.78 16.13
C ARG A 117 5.57 16.96 15.21
N GLN A 118 5.52 18.17 15.76
CA GLN A 118 5.90 19.37 15.03
C GLN A 118 7.36 19.27 14.55
N ALA A 119 7.57 19.49 13.26
CA ALA A 119 8.86 19.65 12.62
C ALA A 119 9.00 21.08 12.08
N ALA A 120 10.12 21.40 11.44
CA ALA A 120 10.37 22.74 10.90
C ALA A 120 9.29 23.19 9.90
N ALA A 121 9.02 24.50 9.87
CA ALA A 121 8.14 25.17 8.90
C ALA A 121 6.71 24.59 8.81
N GLU A 122 6.03 24.47 9.95
CA GLU A 122 4.61 24.04 10.07
C GLU A 122 4.30 22.62 9.54
N LYS A 123 5.33 21.83 9.19
CA LYS A 123 5.15 20.43 8.84
C LYS A 123 5.17 19.58 10.11
N THR A 124 4.28 18.60 10.20
CA THR A 124 4.34 17.57 11.23
C THR A 124 4.98 16.30 10.66
N ARG A 125 5.61 15.51 11.54
CA ARG A 125 6.15 14.20 11.20
C ARG A 125 5.45 13.10 12.00
N PRO A 126 5.08 11.97 11.38
CA PRO A 126 4.41 10.87 12.06
C PRO A 126 5.36 10.22 13.09
N VAL A 127 4.94 9.97 14.32
CA VAL A 127 5.81 9.36 15.34
C VAL A 127 5.27 8.03 15.83
N MET A 128 3.97 7.95 16.13
CA MET A 128 3.37 6.71 16.60
C MET A 128 1.90 6.62 16.21
N ALA A 129 1.44 5.42 15.89
CA ALA A 129 0.03 5.13 15.69
C ALA A 129 -0.42 3.89 16.46
N ALA A 130 -1.69 3.88 16.85
CA ALA A 130 -2.39 2.73 17.42
C ALA A 130 -3.72 2.53 16.70
N ALA A 131 -3.97 1.31 16.21
CA ALA A 131 -5.26 0.87 15.69
C ALA A 131 -5.96 0.00 16.73
N LEU A 132 -7.22 0.32 17.03
CA LEU A 132 -8.04 -0.32 18.03
C LEU A 132 -9.33 -0.87 17.43
N ASP A 133 -9.87 -1.92 18.05
CA ASP A 133 -11.20 -2.42 17.72
C ASP A 133 -12.32 -1.57 18.34
N ALA A 134 -13.58 -1.93 18.06
CA ALA A 134 -14.75 -1.24 18.60
C ALA A 134 -14.89 -1.32 20.13
N LYS A 135 -14.15 -2.23 20.79
CA LYS A 135 -14.09 -2.39 22.25
C LYS A 135 -12.88 -1.66 22.86
N CYS A 136 -12.15 -0.89 22.05
CA CYS A 136 -10.92 -0.21 22.45
C CYS A 136 -9.78 -1.14 22.85
N THR A 137 -9.74 -2.36 22.27
CA THR A 137 -8.58 -3.24 22.36
C THR A 137 -7.57 -2.82 21.29
N VAL A 138 -6.31 -2.61 21.68
CA VAL A 138 -5.23 -2.34 20.72
C VAL A 138 -5.01 -3.58 19.84
N LEU A 139 -5.27 -3.42 18.54
CA LEU A 139 -5.04 -4.44 17.52
C LEU A 139 -3.59 -4.42 17.03
N ARG A 140 -3.05 -3.21 16.84
CA ARG A 140 -1.67 -2.97 16.42
C ARG A 140 -1.24 -1.57 16.84
N ALA A 141 0.03 -1.43 17.22
CA ALA A 141 0.66 -0.13 17.39
C ALA A 141 2.01 -0.12 16.71
N THR A 142 2.39 1.00 16.10
CA THR A 142 3.66 1.15 15.39
C THR A 142 4.28 2.49 15.70
N ARG A 143 5.58 2.50 15.98
CA ARG A 143 6.38 3.71 16.19
C ARG A 143 7.38 3.87 15.04
N ILE A 144 7.60 5.10 14.60
CA ILE A 144 8.65 5.44 13.64
C ILE A 144 9.85 5.98 14.43
N ASP A 145 10.99 5.33 14.26
CA ASP A 145 12.27 5.80 14.78
C ASP A 145 12.99 6.62 13.69
N TYR A 146 13.57 7.74 14.11
CA TYR A 146 14.24 8.71 13.24
C TYR A 146 15.73 8.78 13.57
N ASP A 147 16.56 8.97 12.54
CA ASP A 147 17.99 9.22 12.72
C ASP A 147 18.28 10.64 13.23
N ALA A 148 19.57 10.95 13.43
CA ALA A 148 20.02 12.25 13.91
C ALA A 148 19.70 13.39 12.92
N GLU A 149 19.61 13.07 11.63
CA GLU A 149 19.25 14.00 10.55
C GLU A 149 17.72 14.16 10.41
N GLY A 150 16.93 13.39 11.17
CA GLY A 150 15.46 13.44 11.17
C GLY A 150 14.81 12.66 10.02
N ARG A 151 15.52 11.72 9.38
CA ARG A 151 14.98 10.79 8.38
C ARG A 151 14.39 9.57 9.08
N ALA A 152 13.28 9.07 8.56
CA ALA A 152 12.63 7.88 9.11
C ALA A 152 13.49 6.65 8.82
N GLU A 153 13.95 5.97 9.87
CA GLU A 153 14.92 4.87 9.75
C GLU A 153 14.25 3.51 9.90
N THR A 154 13.40 3.35 10.92
CA THR A 154 12.73 2.07 11.20
C THR A 154 11.29 2.24 11.66
N LEU A 155 10.49 1.20 11.40
CA LEU A 155 9.17 0.99 12.01
C LEU A 155 9.30 -0.09 13.09
N ALA A 156 8.97 0.26 14.32
CA ALA A 156 8.89 -0.65 15.45
C ALA A 156 7.42 -1.02 15.70
N ASP A 157 7.05 -2.27 15.45
CA ASP A 157 5.74 -2.79 15.81
C ASP A 157 5.70 -3.17 17.29
N LEU A 158 4.70 -2.65 17.97
CA LEU A 158 4.53 -2.73 19.40
C LEU A 158 3.32 -3.61 19.75
N GLY A 159 3.40 -4.24 20.92
CA GLY A 159 2.30 -5.01 21.45
C GLY A 159 1.13 -4.18 21.95
N PRO A 160 0.04 -4.86 22.37
CA PRO A 160 -1.13 -4.18 22.92
C PRO A 160 -0.83 -3.34 24.17
N ASP A 161 0.27 -3.62 24.86
CA ASP A 161 0.77 -2.86 26.01
C ASP A 161 1.58 -1.61 25.61
N LEU A 162 1.75 -1.37 24.31
CA LEU A 162 2.56 -0.32 23.68
C LEU A 162 4.04 -0.33 24.05
N ARG A 163 4.51 -1.32 24.82
CA ARG A 163 5.87 -1.35 25.39
C ARG A 163 6.71 -2.42 24.75
N ARG A 164 6.19 -3.64 24.59
CA ARG A 164 6.93 -4.75 24.01
C ARG A 164 7.05 -4.56 22.51
N GLU A 165 8.28 -4.50 22.01
CA GLU A 165 8.57 -4.51 20.57
C GLU A 165 8.56 -5.96 20.06
N PHE A 166 7.77 -6.24 19.02
CA PHE A 166 7.65 -7.56 18.40
C PHE A 166 8.45 -7.67 17.11
N SER A 167 8.52 -6.59 16.35
CA SER A 167 9.32 -6.50 15.13
C SER A 167 9.84 -5.09 14.94
N ARG A 168 11.00 -5.01 14.30
CA ARG A 168 11.58 -3.78 13.79
C ARG A 168 11.92 -3.99 12.33
N GLN A 169 11.43 -3.12 11.47
CA GLN A 169 11.71 -3.17 10.05
C GLN A 169 12.38 -1.86 9.60
N PRO A 170 13.45 -1.92 8.80
CA PRO A 170 14.05 -0.74 8.24
C PRO A 170 13.10 -0.12 7.19
N LEU A 171 13.16 1.21 7.03
CA LEU A 171 12.37 1.93 6.03
C LEU A 171 13.17 2.22 4.76
N ASN A 172 14.46 2.53 4.90
CA ASN A 172 15.33 2.87 3.77
C ASN A 172 16.79 2.39 3.98
N PRO A 173 17.01 1.07 4.18
CA PRO A 173 18.35 0.50 4.42
C PRO A 173 19.20 0.56 3.15
N PRO A 174 20.54 0.66 3.22
CA PRO A 174 21.36 0.55 2.00
C PRO A 174 21.29 -0.88 1.41
N PRO A 175 21.28 -1.04 0.06
CA PRO A 175 21.42 -2.34 -0.58
C PRO A 175 22.74 -3.03 -0.20
N PRO A 176 22.75 -4.38 -0.11
CA PRO A 176 23.99 -5.11 0.08
C PRO A 176 24.91 -4.91 -1.13
N ALA A 177 26.20 -4.71 -0.88
CA ALA A 177 27.21 -4.84 -1.92
C ALA A 177 27.39 -6.32 -2.30
N GLY A 178 27.76 -6.59 -3.55
CA GLY A 178 27.78 -7.96 -4.04
C GLY A 178 28.37 -8.10 -5.43
N ARG A 179 28.51 -9.36 -5.86
CA ARG A 179 28.91 -9.68 -7.22
C ARG A 179 27.66 -9.84 -8.09
N ASP A 180 27.71 -9.32 -9.31
CA ASP A 180 26.61 -9.51 -10.25
C ASP A 180 26.41 -11.02 -10.54
N PRO A 181 25.20 -11.56 -10.33
CA PRO A 181 24.91 -12.97 -10.54
C PRO A 181 24.82 -13.35 -12.02
N GLY A 182 24.77 -12.37 -12.94
CA GLY A 182 24.57 -12.57 -14.36
C GLY A 182 23.17 -13.11 -14.70
N GLY A 183 22.97 -13.42 -15.97
CA GLY A 183 21.68 -13.90 -16.49
C GLY A 183 20.84 -12.81 -17.12
N VAL A 184 19.59 -13.15 -17.45
CA VAL A 184 18.68 -12.19 -18.10
C VAL A 184 18.26 -11.12 -17.09
N THR A 185 18.48 -9.87 -17.46
CA THR A 185 18.10 -8.70 -16.66
C THR A 185 16.61 -8.42 -16.77
N VAL A 186 15.91 -8.35 -15.64
CA VAL A 186 14.53 -7.89 -15.55
C VAL A 186 14.45 -6.67 -14.63
N ALA A 187 13.92 -5.55 -15.15
CA ALA A 187 13.59 -4.40 -14.31
C ALA A 187 12.27 -4.67 -13.58
N VAL A 188 12.28 -4.58 -12.25
CA VAL A 188 11.09 -4.74 -11.41
C VAL A 188 10.65 -3.35 -10.95
N VAL A 189 9.60 -2.83 -11.58
CA VAL A 189 9.03 -1.52 -11.25
C VAL A 189 7.83 -1.74 -10.36
N ASP A 190 7.97 -1.41 -9.08
CA ASP A 190 6.95 -1.65 -8.06
C ASP A 190 7.14 -0.65 -6.88
N THR A 191 6.62 -1.00 -5.71
CA THR A 191 6.82 -0.35 -4.41
C THR A 191 8.25 -0.46 -3.86
N GLY A 192 9.18 -1.03 -4.65
CA GLY A 192 10.54 -1.41 -4.27
C GLY A 192 10.68 -2.92 -4.08
N VAL A 193 11.85 -3.39 -3.64
CA VAL A 193 12.07 -4.82 -3.30
C VAL A 193 12.87 -4.90 -2.00
N ASN A 194 12.47 -5.77 -1.06
CA ASN A 194 13.28 -6.06 0.11
C ASN A 194 14.50 -6.92 -0.28
N TYR A 195 15.58 -6.24 -0.65
CA TYR A 195 16.87 -6.84 -1.00
C TYR A 195 17.68 -7.36 0.20
N LEU A 196 17.16 -7.26 1.43
CA LEU A 196 17.78 -7.88 2.61
C LEU A 196 17.41 -9.36 2.74
N LEU A 197 16.38 -9.82 2.03
CA LEU A 197 16.03 -11.24 1.95
C LEU A 197 17.04 -11.99 1.08
N GLU A 198 17.56 -13.10 1.57
CA GLU A 198 18.56 -13.91 0.85
C GLU A 198 18.11 -14.30 -0.56
N ALA A 199 16.84 -14.72 -0.69
CA ALA A 199 16.24 -15.10 -1.97
C ALA A 199 16.27 -13.97 -3.02
N VAL A 200 16.27 -12.71 -2.57
CA VAL A 200 16.37 -11.52 -3.44
C VAL A 200 17.84 -11.13 -3.63
N ALA A 201 18.61 -11.05 -2.54
CA ALA A 201 19.99 -10.58 -2.54
C ALA A 201 20.88 -11.39 -3.50
N GLN A 202 20.69 -12.71 -3.58
CA GLN A 202 21.44 -13.60 -4.47
C GLN A 202 21.19 -13.32 -5.97
N ARG A 203 20.14 -12.56 -6.32
CA ARG A 203 19.70 -12.27 -7.68
C ARG A 203 19.66 -10.79 -8.02
N LEU A 204 20.14 -9.95 -7.12
CA LEU A 204 20.27 -8.50 -7.35
C LEU A 204 21.41 -8.22 -8.33
N ALA A 205 21.15 -7.42 -9.37
CA ALA A 205 22.19 -7.00 -10.30
C ALA A 205 23.14 -6.00 -9.65
N HIS A 206 24.42 -6.02 -10.03
CA HIS A 206 25.47 -5.17 -9.47
C HIS A 206 26.37 -4.62 -10.57
N ASP A 207 26.89 -3.41 -10.40
CA ASP A 207 27.93 -2.88 -11.29
C ASP A 207 29.31 -3.53 -11.02
N ALA A 208 30.31 -3.16 -11.83
CA ALA A 208 31.66 -3.70 -11.71
C ALA A 208 32.36 -3.33 -10.38
N SER A 209 31.88 -2.30 -9.67
CA SER A 209 32.39 -1.93 -8.34
C SER A 209 31.74 -2.72 -7.21
N GLY A 210 30.72 -3.52 -7.53
CA GLY A 210 29.95 -4.31 -6.56
C GLY A 210 28.83 -3.53 -5.89
N ARG A 211 28.44 -2.37 -6.43
CA ARG A 211 27.26 -1.62 -5.99
C ARG A 211 26.01 -2.19 -6.67
N ALA A 212 24.95 -2.39 -5.90
CA ALA A 212 23.66 -2.84 -6.44
C ALA A 212 23.12 -1.84 -7.45
N LEU A 213 22.56 -2.35 -8.55
CA LEU A 213 21.82 -1.56 -9.52
C LEU A 213 20.38 -1.38 -9.06
N GLY A 214 19.78 -0.26 -9.43
CA GLY A 214 18.42 0.10 -9.07
C GLY A 214 18.35 1.54 -8.57
N PHE A 215 17.14 2.09 -8.54
CA PHE A 215 16.96 3.47 -8.09
C PHE A 215 15.57 3.65 -7.49
N ASP A 216 15.51 4.39 -6.39
CA ASP A 216 14.29 4.84 -5.77
C ASP A 216 13.90 6.20 -6.36
N TYR A 217 12.92 6.22 -7.26
CA TYR A 217 12.45 7.47 -7.84
C TYR A 217 11.41 8.21 -6.99
N TRP A 218 11.01 7.62 -5.86
CA TRP A 218 10.19 8.27 -4.84
C TRP A 218 11.07 9.16 -3.98
N ASP A 219 12.09 8.57 -3.35
CA ASP A 219 12.99 9.26 -2.41
C ASP A 219 14.24 9.86 -3.08
N MET A 220 14.45 9.55 -4.37
CA MET A 220 15.55 10.02 -5.21
C MET A 220 16.93 9.60 -4.70
N ASP A 221 17.05 8.32 -4.34
CA ASP A 221 18.30 7.69 -3.92
C ASP A 221 18.49 6.29 -4.55
N ASP A 222 19.60 5.62 -4.23
CA ASP A 222 19.95 4.30 -4.75
C ASP A 222 19.36 3.15 -3.92
N ARG A 223 18.27 3.38 -3.19
CA ARG A 223 17.72 2.44 -2.21
C ARG A 223 16.24 2.11 -2.48
N PRO A 224 15.94 1.40 -3.59
CA PRO A 224 14.57 1.05 -3.98
C PRO A 224 13.98 -0.07 -3.09
N PHE A 225 13.89 0.19 -1.79
CA PHE A 225 13.40 -0.73 -0.79
C PHE A 225 11.87 -0.82 -0.83
N ASP A 226 11.32 -2.01 -0.59
CA ASP A 226 9.88 -2.27 -0.71
C ASP A 226 9.09 -1.61 0.41
N VAL A 227 8.74 -0.34 0.25
CA VAL A 227 8.00 0.47 1.23
C VAL A 227 7.16 1.49 0.48
N ASP A 228 5.84 1.43 0.57
CA ASP A 228 4.95 2.47 0.06
C ASP A 228 4.13 3.09 1.19
N THR A 229 4.46 4.33 1.53
CA THR A 229 3.84 5.09 2.62
C THR A 229 2.68 5.97 2.17
N ALA A 230 2.24 5.90 0.90
CA ALA A 230 1.20 6.77 0.34
C ALA A 230 -0.11 6.75 1.14
N ARG A 231 -0.49 5.55 1.61
CA ARG A 231 -1.72 5.34 2.38
C ARG A 231 -1.51 5.52 3.87
N SER A 232 -0.36 5.09 4.39
CA SER A 232 -0.02 5.21 5.80
C SER A 232 1.50 5.13 5.98
N PRO A 233 2.10 6.08 6.74
CA PRO A 233 3.50 5.98 7.11
C PRO A 233 3.76 4.90 8.17
N PHE A 234 2.74 4.48 8.92
CA PHE A 234 2.85 3.47 9.99
C PHE A 234 2.60 2.05 9.49
N PHE A 235 1.79 1.92 8.44
CA PHE A 235 1.41 0.64 7.85
C PHE A 235 1.67 0.69 6.34
N PRO A 236 2.94 0.78 5.92
CA PRO A 236 3.28 0.87 4.52
C PRO A 236 2.80 -0.38 3.77
N LEU A 237 2.43 -0.16 2.51
CA LEU A 237 2.19 -1.25 1.59
C LEU A 237 3.55 -1.84 1.18
N HIS A 238 3.62 -3.17 1.18
CA HIS A 238 4.75 -3.92 0.65
C HIS A 238 4.23 -4.86 -0.43
N HIS A 239 4.54 -4.57 -1.69
CA HIS A 239 3.98 -5.31 -2.82
C HIS A 239 5.10 -5.88 -3.70
N GLY A 240 6.18 -5.14 -3.89
CA GLY A 240 7.20 -5.49 -4.87
C GLY A 240 8.06 -6.68 -4.46
N THR A 241 8.26 -6.94 -3.17
CA THR A 241 8.96 -8.17 -2.70
C THR A 241 8.17 -9.41 -3.07
N ALA A 242 6.85 -9.40 -2.86
CA ALA A 242 5.99 -10.53 -3.21
C ALA A 242 6.00 -10.78 -4.73
N VAL A 243 5.91 -9.72 -5.54
CA VAL A 243 6.02 -9.78 -7.00
C VAL A 243 7.38 -10.34 -7.43
N ALA A 244 8.49 -9.80 -6.90
CA ALA A 244 9.84 -10.25 -7.21
C ALA A 244 10.06 -11.72 -6.82
N SER A 245 9.50 -12.18 -5.70
CA SER A 245 9.63 -13.57 -5.25
C SER A 245 9.08 -14.58 -6.26
N ILE A 246 7.99 -14.24 -6.96
CA ILE A 246 7.41 -15.09 -8.00
C ILE A 246 8.36 -15.17 -9.19
N LEU A 247 8.84 -14.01 -9.65
CA LEU A 247 9.75 -13.92 -10.79
C LEU A 247 11.02 -14.74 -10.54
N LEU A 248 11.65 -14.55 -9.37
CA LEU A 248 12.89 -15.24 -9.02
C LEU A 248 12.70 -16.75 -8.81
N ARG A 249 11.51 -17.18 -8.37
CA ARG A 249 11.17 -18.61 -8.30
C ARG A 249 10.99 -19.24 -9.67
N GLU A 250 10.25 -18.58 -10.57
CA GLU A 250 9.89 -19.13 -11.88
C GLU A 250 10.98 -18.91 -12.95
N ALA A 251 11.90 -17.98 -12.74
CA ALA A 251 13.08 -17.75 -13.55
C ALA A 251 14.33 -17.62 -12.65
N SER A 252 14.74 -18.73 -12.03
CA SER A 252 15.86 -18.77 -11.08
C SER A 252 17.22 -18.35 -11.64
N LYS A 253 17.37 -18.19 -12.95
CA LYS A 253 18.58 -17.66 -13.60
C LYS A 253 18.46 -16.20 -14.03
N ALA A 254 17.31 -15.55 -13.82
CA ALA A 254 17.18 -14.12 -14.04
C ALA A 254 17.90 -13.35 -12.92
N ARG A 255 18.35 -12.15 -13.26
CA ARG A 255 18.77 -11.13 -12.28
C ARG A 255 17.78 -9.98 -12.34
N ILE A 256 17.57 -9.31 -11.21
CA ILE A 256 16.62 -8.20 -11.12
C ILE A 256 17.32 -6.87 -10.87
N ILE A 257 16.70 -5.81 -11.39
CA ILE A 257 17.01 -4.43 -11.04
C ILE A 257 15.74 -3.84 -10.41
N PRO A 258 15.69 -3.61 -9.10
CA PRO A 258 14.56 -2.98 -8.44
C PRO A 258 14.48 -1.49 -8.77
N TYR A 259 13.28 -1.02 -9.10
CA TYR A 259 12.96 0.40 -9.19
C TYR A 259 11.71 0.67 -8.37
N ARG A 260 11.81 1.61 -7.41
CA ARG A 260 10.63 2.11 -6.71
C ARG A 260 10.02 3.24 -7.52
N TYR A 261 8.72 3.10 -7.79
CA TYR A 261 8.02 3.96 -8.73
C TYR A 261 7.95 5.44 -8.30
N PRO A 262 7.91 6.38 -9.24
CA PRO A 262 8.12 7.81 -9.02
C PRO A 262 6.85 8.52 -8.53
N ARG A 263 6.29 8.14 -7.38
CA ARG A 263 5.23 8.97 -6.76
C ARG A 263 5.85 10.05 -5.87
N PRO A 264 5.21 11.23 -5.77
CA PRO A 264 4.00 11.64 -6.49
C PRO A 264 4.24 12.08 -7.95
N ASP A 265 5.50 12.27 -8.36
CA ASP A 265 5.87 12.84 -9.66
C ASP A 265 6.08 11.78 -10.76
N MET A 266 4.98 11.31 -11.31
CA MET A 266 4.99 10.22 -12.29
C MET A 266 5.70 10.57 -13.61
N THR A 267 6.08 11.82 -13.84
CA THR A 267 6.82 12.23 -15.04
C THR A 267 8.21 11.58 -15.11
N ARG A 268 8.79 11.22 -13.96
CA ARG A 268 10.09 10.53 -13.87
C ARG A 268 10.05 9.07 -14.33
N MET A 269 8.87 8.55 -14.71
CA MET A 269 8.80 7.24 -15.38
C MET A 269 9.65 7.21 -16.65
N ALA A 270 9.85 8.35 -17.32
CA ALA A 270 10.73 8.43 -18.49
C ALA A 270 12.19 8.13 -18.13
N ASP A 271 12.68 8.72 -17.03
CA ASP A 271 14.05 8.51 -16.54
C ASP A 271 14.23 7.08 -16.02
N LEU A 272 13.26 6.56 -15.27
CA LEU A 272 13.27 5.18 -14.78
C LEU A 272 13.41 4.16 -15.93
N VAL A 273 12.64 4.36 -17.01
CA VAL A 273 12.73 3.50 -18.20
C VAL A 273 14.08 3.67 -18.91
N ALA A 274 14.63 4.88 -18.94
CA ALA A 274 15.96 5.12 -19.50
C ALA A 274 17.07 4.43 -18.70
N ASP A 275 16.99 4.45 -17.36
CA ASP A 275 17.92 3.76 -16.48
C ASP A 275 17.82 2.25 -16.62
N ALA A 276 16.60 1.71 -16.67
CA ALA A 276 16.38 0.28 -16.89
C ALA A 276 17.03 -0.20 -18.20
N ASP A 277 16.87 0.56 -19.27
CA ASP A 277 17.49 0.31 -20.57
C ASP A 277 19.02 0.43 -20.50
N GLY A 278 19.54 1.49 -19.86
CA GLY A 278 20.98 1.72 -19.66
C GLY A 278 21.66 0.62 -18.84
N HIS A 279 20.93 -0.02 -17.92
CA HIS A 279 21.38 -1.19 -17.17
C HIS A 279 21.12 -2.54 -17.88
N GLY A 280 20.67 -2.51 -19.13
CA GLY A 280 20.52 -3.67 -20.00
C GLY A 280 19.28 -4.52 -19.72
N ALA A 281 18.20 -3.93 -19.19
CA ALA A 281 16.93 -4.61 -19.05
C ALA A 281 16.21 -4.71 -20.41
N THR A 282 15.89 -5.93 -20.84
CA THR A 282 15.00 -6.16 -22.00
C THR A 282 13.55 -6.39 -21.56
N ILE A 283 13.33 -6.70 -20.29
CA ILE A 283 12.01 -7.00 -19.73
C ILE A 283 11.75 -6.05 -18.57
N VAL A 284 10.58 -5.42 -18.55
CA VAL A 284 10.11 -4.53 -17.50
C VAL A 284 8.83 -5.11 -16.91
N ASN A 285 8.90 -5.55 -15.65
CA ASN A 285 7.78 -6.06 -14.89
C ASN A 285 7.07 -4.91 -14.18
N MET A 286 5.79 -4.68 -14.50
CA MET A 286 4.99 -3.57 -13.98
C MET A 286 3.64 -4.06 -13.44
N ALA A 287 3.59 -4.39 -12.16
CA ALA A 287 2.39 -4.88 -11.49
C ALA A 287 1.57 -3.72 -10.87
N MET A 288 1.36 -2.65 -11.64
CA MET A 288 0.77 -1.40 -11.17
C MET A 288 -0.11 -0.73 -12.23
N GLY A 289 -1.04 0.11 -11.77
CA GLY A 289 -1.86 0.92 -12.65
C GLY A 289 -2.70 1.94 -11.89
N SER A 290 -3.36 2.83 -12.62
CA SER A 290 -4.30 3.82 -12.07
C SER A 290 -5.32 4.26 -13.12
N SER A 291 -6.38 4.94 -12.71
CA SER A 291 -7.36 5.52 -13.62
C SER A 291 -6.91 6.83 -14.30
N ARG A 292 -5.81 7.45 -13.86
CA ARG A 292 -5.37 8.76 -14.37
C ARG A 292 -4.35 8.61 -15.51
N ARG A 293 -4.80 8.79 -16.76
CA ARG A 293 -3.96 8.68 -17.96
C ARG A 293 -2.69 9.52 -17.91
N ALA A 294 -2.81 10.77 -17.43
CA ALA A 294 -1.69 11.73 -17.40
C ALA A 294 -0.48 11.24 -16.59
N ASP A 295 -0.68 10.35 -15.60
CA ASP A 295 0.42 9.73 -14.85
C ASP A 295 1.31 8.84 -15.72
N TRP A 296 0.85 8.43 -16.90
CA TRP A 296 1.50 7.41 -17.72
C TRP A 296 1.98 7.93 -19.07
N ASP A 297 1.80 9.22 -19.37
CA ASP A 297 2.24 9.80 -20.65
C ASP A 297 3.78 9.70 -20.80
N ALA A 298 4.53 9.97 -19.73
CA ALA A 298 5.99 9.83 -19.70
C ALA A 298 6.46 8.38 -19.91
N LEU A 299 5.78 7.41 -19.29
CA LEU A 299 6.03 5.98 -19.56
C LEU A 299 5.74 5.64 -21.02
N ALA A 300 4.60 6.10 -21.55
CA ALA A 300 4.17 5.78 -22.90
C ALA A 300 5.20 6.26 -23.94
N GLU A 301 5.68 7.50 -23.80
CA GLU A 301 6.70 8.05 -24.67
C GLU A 301 8.03 7.29 -24.55
N ALA A 302 8.49 7.03 -23.33
CA ALA A 302 9.75 6.35 -23.09
C ALA A 302 9.75 4.90 -23.59
N ALA A 303 8.62 4.19 -23.45
CA ALA A 303 8.43 2.84 -23.96
C ALA A 303 8.33 2.80 -25.49
N ALA A 304 7.65 3.78 -26.11
CA ALA A 304 7.56 3.90 -27.57
C ALA A 304 8.93 4.12 -28.22
N ARG A 305 9.82 4.86 -27.56
CA ARG A 305 11.22 5.08 -27.99
C ARG A 305 12.11 3.85 -27.82
N ARG A 306 11.66 2.83 -27.08
CA ARG A 306 12.41 1.61 -26.76
C ARG A 306 11.63 0.36 -27.19
N PRO A 307 11.35 0.21 -28.49
CA PRO A 307 10.59 -0.93 -28.98
C PRO A 307 11.26 -2.27 -28.69
N HIS A 308 12.57 -2.27 -28.39
CA HIS A 308 13.32 -3.46 -28.05
C HIS A 308 13.06 -4.02 -26.64
N MET A 309 12.47 -3.24 -25.73
CA MET A 309 12.08 -3.69 -24.39
C MET A 309 10.65 -4.22 -24.38
N LEU A 310 10.38 -5.29 -23.64
CA LEU A 310 9.04 -5.80 -23.34
C LEU A 310 8.54 -5.25 -22.01
N PHE A 311 7.37 -4.61 -21.99
CA PHE A 311 6.71 -4.16 -20.76
C PHE A 311 5.56 -5.11 -20.43
N VAL A 312 5.66 -5.84 -19.32
CA VAL A 312 4.62 -6.76 -18.84
C VAL A 312 3.79 -6.04 -17.77
N ILE A 313 2.53 -5.78 -18.06
CA ILE A 313 1.69 -4.82 -17.32
C ILE A 313 0.44 -5.52 -16.76
N SER A 314 0.05 -5.20 -15.52
CA SER A 314 -1.20 -5.74 -14.94
C SER A 314 -2.44 -4.99 -15.44
N ALA A 315 -3.53 -5.72 -15.67
CA ALA A 315 -4.83 -5.13 -16.06
C ALA A 315 -5.58 -4.45 -14.87
N GLY A 316 -5.20 -4.76 -13.63
CA GLY A 316 -5.87 -4.29 -12.41
C GLY A 316 -6.95 -5.27 -11.90
N ASN A 317 -7.44 -5.02 -10.69
CA ASN A 317 -8.30 -5.95 -9.94
C ASN A 317 -9.56 -5.26 -9.36
N ASP A 318 -10.27 -4.51 -10.21
CA ASP A 318 -11.48 -3.75 -9.83
C ASP A 318 -12.78 -4.37 -10.39
N GLY A 319 -12.69 -5.53 -11.03
CA GLY A 319 -13.83 -6.26 -11.61
C GLY A 319 -14.52 -5.49 -12.73
N ARG A 320 -13.76 -4.81 -13.60
CA ARG A 320 -14.30 -3.97 -14.67
C ARG A 320 -13.70 -4.20 -16.05
N ASP A 321 -14.48 -3.82 -17.06
CA ASP A 321 -14.12 -3.80 -18.47
C ASP A 321 -13.28 -2.56 -18.80
N ILE A 322 -11.95 -2.72 -18.96
CA ILE A 322 -11.03 -1.61 -19.21
C ILE A 322 -11.02 -1.12 -20.66
N ASP A 323 -11.77 -1.77 -21.57
CA ASP A 323 -12.08 -1.18 -22.87
C ASP A 323 -13.11 -0.04 -22.73
N LYS A 324 -13.87 0.01 -21.62
CA LYS A 324 -14.90 1.03 -21.34
C LYS A 324 -14.51 1.96 -20.19
N ASP A 325 -13.87 1.43 -19.15
CA ASP A 325 -13.40 2.17 -17.98
C ASP A 325 -11.89 1.93 -17.77
N PRO A 326 -11.04 2.72 -18.48
CA PRO A 326 -9.62 2.41 -18.62
C PRO A 326 -8.83 2.34 -17.31
N VAL A 327 -7.87 1.41 -17.28
CA VAL A 327 -6.72 1.41 -16.38
C VAL A 327 -5.48 1.74 -17.20
N TYR A 328 -4.66 2.67 -16.73
CA TYR A 328 -3.38 3.01 -17.35
C TYR A 328 -2.24 2.44 -16.49
N PRO A 329 -1.17 1.89 -17.10
CA PRO A 329 -0.88 1.92 -18.54
C PRO A 329 -1.53 0.79 -19.36
N ALA A 330 -2.29 -0.12 -18.74
CA ALA A 330 -2.89 -1.30 -19.41
C ALA A 330 -3.73 -0.97 -20.66
N ALA A 331 -4.43 0.16 -20.69
CA ALA A 331 -5.25 0.58 -21.84
C ALA A 331 -4.43 1.28 -22.95
N LEU A 332 -3.14 1.57 -22.73
CA LEU A 332 -2.28 2.16 -23.75
C LEU A 332 -1.92 1.14 -24.83
N LYS A 333 -2.05 1.55 -26.09
CA LYS A 333 -1.80 0.67 -27.25
C LYS A 333 -0.37 0.84 -27.76
N LEU A 334 0.58 0.17 -27.11
CA LEU A 334 1.97 0.10 -27.59
C LEU A 334 2.33 -1.33 -28.03
N PRO A 335 3.06 -1.51 -29.16
CA PRO A 335 3.39 -2.84 -29.68
C PRO A 335 4.15 -3.72 -28.68
N ASN A 336 4.99 -3.10 -27.85
CA ASN A 336 5.84 -3.75 -26.87
C ASN A 336 5.25 -3.79 -25.44
N PHE A 337 3.97 -3.45 -25.28
CA PHE A 337 3.22 -3.69 -24.05
C PHE A 337 2.55 -5.06 -24.12
N LEU A 338 2.66 -5.86 -23.06
CA LEU A 338 1.98 -7.13 -22.90
C LEU A 338 1.13 -7.07 -21.63
N VAL A 339 -0.19 -6.97 -21.81
CA VAL A 339 -1.14 -6.70 -20.71
C VAL A 339 -1.76 -8.01 -20.22
N ILE A 340 -1.57 -8.27 -18.92
CA ILE A 340 -1.91 -9.54 -18.27
C ILE A 340 -3.04 -9.32 -17.27
N THR A 341 -4.04 -10.19 -17.31
CA THR A 341 -5.03 -10.33 -16.23
C THR A 341 -4.94 -11.69 -15.55
N SER A 342 -5.56 -11.82 -14.37
CA SER A 342 -5.55 -13.07 -13.60
C SER A 342 -6.68 -14.01 -14.04
N ALA A 343 -6.34 -15.28 -14.16
CA ALA A 343 -7.28 -16.38 -14.23
C ALA A 343 -7.16 -17.29 -13.00
N ASP A 344 -8.18 -18.11 -12.78
CA ASP A 344 -8.04 -19.29 -11.95
C ASP A 344 -7.26 -20.40 -12.68
N ALA A 345 -7.01 -21.52 -11.98
CA ALA A 345 -6.26 -22.66 -12.53
C ALA A 345 -6.94 -23.36 -13.73
N PHE A 346 -8.19 -23.03 -14.06
CA PHE A 346 -8.96 -23.64 -15.14
C PHE A 346 -9.13 -22.71 -16.35
N GLY A 347 -8.68 -21.46 -16.26
CA GLY A 347 -8.80 -20.46 -17.32
C GLY A 347 -10.09 -19.65 -17.27
N ARG A 348 -10.76 -19.58 -16.12
CA ARG A 348 -11.81 -18.58 -15.86
C ARG A 348 -11.14 -17.29 -15.40
N LEU A 349 -11.64 -16.15 -15.85
CA LEU A 349 -11.25 -14.85 -15.30
C LEU A 349 -11.43 -14.88 -13.78
N ALA A 350 -10.39 -14.49 -13.04
CA ALA A 350 -10.43 -14.51 -11.59
C ALA A 350 -11.40 -13.46 -11.05
N GLU A 351 -11.99 -13.73 -9.88
CA GLU A 351 -12.90 -12.79 -9.24
C GLU A 351 -12.20 -11.45 -8.98
N GLY A 352 -12.88 -10.35 -9.34
CA GLY A 352 -12.32 -9.00 -9.24
C GLY A 352 -11.28 -8.66 -10.30
N SER A 353 -10.87 -9.55 -11.20
CA SER A 353 -9.91 -9.19 -12.24
C SER A 353 -10.54 -8.33 -13.34
N ASN A 354 -9.78 -7.35 -13.83
CA ASN A 354 -10.20 -6.52 -14.96
C ASN A 354 -10.06 -7.29 -16.28
N TRP A 355 -10.89 -6.96 -17.27
CA TRP A 355 -10.87 -7.58 -18.59
C TRP A 355 -10.99 -6.54 -19.70
N GLY A 356 -10.77 -6.95 -20.95
CA GLY A 356 -10.86 -6.09 -22.11
C GLY A 356 -10.44 -6.86 -23.34
N SER A 357 -11.40 -7.11 -24.24
CA SER A 357 -11.18 -7.82 -25.50
C SER A 357 -10.13 -7.16 -26.41
N THR A 358 -9.88 -5.84 -26.21
CA THR A 358 -8.87 -5.10 -26.97
C THR A 358 -7.66 -4.69 -26.14
N SER A 359 -7.85 -4.42 -24.84
CA SER A 359 -6.81 -3.84 -23.96
C SER A 359 -6.05 -4.86 -23.14
N VAL A 360 -6.61 -6.05 -22.94
CA VAL A 360 -5.93 -7.14 -22.23
C VAL A 360 -5.51 -8.19 -23.24
N ASP A 361 -4.21 -8.53 -23.26
CA ASP A 361 -3.70 -9.50 -24.23
C ASP A 361 -4.05 -10.93 -23.83
N VAL A 362 -3.79 -11.32 -22.57
CA VAL A 362 -3.89 -12.72 -22.14
C VAL A 362 -4.23 -12.85 -20.65
N MET A 363 -4.97 -13.91 -20.30
CA MET A 363 -5.18 -14.33 -18.91
C MET A 363 -4.12 -15.35 -18.50
N VAL A 364 -3.61 -15.26 -17.27
CA VAL A 364 -2.63 -16.21 -16.72
C VAL A 364 -3.03 -16.55 -15.29
N PRO A 365 -2.86 -17.80 -14.81
CA PRO A 365 -3.19 -18.13 -13.43
C PRO A 365 -2.45 -17.24 -12.43
N GLY A 366 -3.20 -16.38 -11.76
CA GLY A 366 -2.70 -15.39 -10.80
C GLY A 366 -3.33 -15.52 -9.43
N GLU A 367 -4.13 -16.57 -9.21
CA GLU A 367 -4.83 -16.84 -7.96
C GLU A 367 -4.06 -17.81 -7.06
N GLN A 368 -4.00 -17.50 -5.76
CA GLN A 368 -3.35 -18.34 -4.75
C GLN A 368 -1.89 -18.70 -5.10
N VAL A 369 -1.20 -17.78 -5.76
CA VAL A 369 0.20 -17.94 -6.18
C VAL A 369 1.08 -17.86 -4.94
N PRO A 370 1.98 -18.83 -4.70
CA PRO A 370 2.91 -18.76 -3.59
C PRO A 370 3.79 -17.50 -3.69
N VAL A 371 4.04 -16.83 -2.56
CA VAL A 371 4.91 -15.65 -2.48
C VAL A 371 5.75 -15.70 -1.23
N ILE A 372 6.85 -14.95 -1.23
CA ILE A 372 7.56 -14.55 -0.02
C ILE A 372 7.21 -13.08 0.21
N ASP A 373 6.64 -12.76 1.37
CA ASP A 373 6.30 -11.39 1.72
C ASP A 373 7.53 -10.57 2.13
N HIS A 374 7.33 -9.28 2.41
CA HIS A 374 8.39 -8.37 2.84
C HIS A 374 9.19 -8.85 4.06
N ARG A 375 8.59 -9.67 4.93
CA ARG A 375 9.23 -10.17 6.16
C ARG A 375 9.98 -11.49 5.92
N GLY A 376 9.99 -12.00 4.69
CA GLY A 376 10.52 -13.32 4.38
C GLY A 376 9.55 -14.46 4.70
N ALA A 377 8.29 -14.17 5.04
CA ALA A 377 7.31 -15.19 5.36
C ALA A 377 6.65 -15.75 4.09
N GLU A 378 6.50 -17.07 4.03
CA GLU A 378 5.74 -17.71 2.95
C GLU A 378 4.26 -17.38 3.05
N GLY A 379 3.64 -17.13 1.92
CA GLY A 379 2.23 -16.86 1.81
C GLY A 379 1.69 -17.18 0.43
N LYS A 380 0.45 -16.76 0.20
CA LYS A 380 -0.20 -16.82 -1.11
C LYS A 380 -0.83 -15.47 -1.42
N ALA A 381 -0.77 -15.08 -2.68
CA ALA A 381 -1.38 -13.85 -3.15
C ALA A 381 -2.19 -14.10 -4.43
N SER A 382 -3.13 -13.19 -4.70
CA SER A 382 -4.13 -13.30 -5.76
C SER A 382 -4.24 -12.00 -6.53
N GLY A 383 -4.48 -12.08 -7.84
CA GLY A 383 -4.73 -10.94 -8.73
C GLY A 383 -3.72 -10.78 -9.86
N SER A 384 -4.05 -9.90 -10.81
CA SER A 384 -3.26 -9.65 -12.02
C SER A 384 -1.81 -9.24 -11.72
N SER A 385 -1.58 -8.55 -10.60
CA SER A 385 -0.24 -8.21 -10.09
C SER A 385 0.66 -9.42 -9.86
N PHE A 386 0.10 -10.60 -9.55
CA PHE A 386 0.84 -11.84 -9.31
C PHE A 386 0.86 -12.75 -10.54
N ALA A 387 0.06 -12.46 -11.57
CA ALA A 387 0.16 -13.07 -12.90
C ALA A 387 1.30 -12.46 -13.74
N VAL A 388 1.49 -11.14 -13.65
CA VAL A 388 2.57 -10.38 -14.32
C VAL A 388 3.97 -10.96 -14.11
N PRO A 389 4.45 -11.20 -12.87
CA PRO A 389 5.80 -11.73 -12.65
C PRO A 389 6.00 -13.15 -13.18
N ARG A 390 4.93 -13.94 -13.31
CA ARG A 390 4.98 -15.27 -13.96
C ARG A 390 5.26 -15.14 -15.46
N VAL A 391 4.63 -14.17 -16.10
CA VAL A 391 4.87 -13.87 -17.52
C VAL A 391 6.22 -13.21 -17.73
N ALA A 392 6.66 -12.34 -16.83
CA ALA A 392 8.02 -11.79 -16.87
C ALA A 392 9.09 -12.89 -16.71
N ALA A 393 8.86 -13.88 -15.84
CA ALA A 393 9.71 -15.06 -15.71
C ALA A 393 9.73 -15.92 -16.99
N LEU A 394 8.57 -16.16 -17.60
CA LEU A 394 8.48 -16.82 -18.90
C LEU A 394 9.28 -16.06 -19.97
N ALA A 395 9.11 -14.74 -20.05
CA ALA A 395 9.87 -13.89 -20.96
C ALA A 395 11.38 -14.01 -20.73
N ALA A 396 11.82 -14.04 -19.46
CA ALA A 396 13.23 -14.16 -19.13
C ALA A 396 13.82 -15.52 -19.56
N ARG A 397 13.08 -16.62 -19.38
CA ARG A 397 13.50 -17.94 -19.84
C ARG A 397 13.54 -18.05 -21.37
N LEU A 398 12.57 -17.45 -22.07
CA LEU A 398 12.57 -17.38 -23.53
C LEU A 398 13.76 -16.57 -24.06
N LEU A 399 14.06 -15.42 -23.45
CA LEU A 399 15.20 -14.59 -23.82
C LEU A 399 16.54 -15.29 -23.55
N ALA A 400 16.65 -16.05 -22.46
CA ALA A 400 17.84 -16.85 -22.18
C ALA A 400 18.11 -17.91 -23.25
N LYS A 401 17.06 -18.53 -23.80
CA LYS A 401 17.14 -19.49 -24.92
C LYS A 401 17.37 -18.79 -26.26
N ASN A 402 16.97 -17.52 -26.39
CA ASN A 402 17.01 -16.76 -27.64
C ASN A 402 17.60 -15.35 -27.44
N PRO A 403 18.91 -15.19 -27.19
CA PRO A 403 19.51 -13.90 -26.80
C PRO A 403 19.39 -12.76 -27.83
N ALA A 404 19.10 -13.09 -29.09
CA ALA A 404 18.87 -12.14 -30.16
C ALA A 404 17.45 -11.54 -30.15
N TRP A 405 16.50 -12.14 -29.43
CA TRP A 405 15.12 -11.64 -29.38
C TRP A 405 15.04 -10.31 -28.67
N ARG A 406 14.02 -9.52 -29.04
CA ARG A 406 13.67 -8.23 -28.43
C ARG A 406 12.20 -8.26 -28.03
N GLY A 407 11.70 -7.12 -27.55
CA GLY A 407 10.34 -6.96 -27.05
C GLY A 407 9.24 -7.57 -27.94
N PRO A 408 9.21 -7.28 -29.25
CA PRO A 408 8.18 -7.79 -30.13
C PRO A 408 8.24 -9.31 -30.32
N GLU A 409 9.44 -9.89 -30.48
CA GLU A 409 9.61 -11.34 -30.62
C GLU A 409 9.22 -12.06 -29.33
N LEU A 410 9.62 -11.53 -28.16
CA LEU A 410 9.22 -12.06 -26.86
C LEU A 410 7.71 -12.01 -26.68
N LYS A 411 7.07 -10.88 -26.99
CA LYS A 411 5.62 -10.73 -26.91
C LYS A 411 4.89 -11.76 -27.79
N GLN A 412 5.31 -11.90 -29.05
CA GLN A 412 4.71 -12.85 -29.97
C GLN A 412 4.88 -14.30 -29.49
N ALA A 413 6.07 -14.67 -29.04
CA ALA A 413 6.34 -16.01 -28.52
C ALA A 413 5.48 -16.35 -27.29
N ILE A 414 5.24 -15.38 -26.40
CA ILE A 414 4.36 -15.57 -25.24
C ILE A 414 2.90 -15.70 -25.69
N ILE A 415 2.41 -14.80 -26.54
CA ILE A 415 1.02 -14.83 -27.02
C ILE A 415 0.72 -16.12 -27.80
N ALA A 416 1.68 -16.67 -28.54
CA ALA A 416 1.52 -17.92 -29.27
C ALA A 416 1.24 -19.13 -28.35
N ARG A 417 1.53 -19.03 -27.04
CA ARG A 417 1.20 -20.05 -26.03
C ARG A 417 -0.23 -19.95 -25.51
N ALA A 418 -0.94 -18.87 -25.84
CA ALA A 418 -2.31 -18.68 -25.40
C ALA A 418 -3.26 -19.62 -26.15
N ARG A 419 -4.25 -20.15 -25.42
CA ARG A 419 -5.34 -20.97 -25.97
C ARG A 419 -6.69 -20.39 -25.60
N THR A 420 -7.73 -20.77 -26.33
CA THR A 420 -9.11 -20.42 -25.99
C THR A 420 -9.50 -21.00 -24.63
N SER A 421 -10.14 -20.20 -23.77
CA SER A 421 -10.76 -20.72 -22.56
C SER A 421 -12.12 -21.33 -22.89
N ARG A 422 -12.35 -22.56 -22.43
CA ARG A 422 -13.61 -23.31 -22.63
C ARG A 422 -14.82 -22.70 -21.92
N PHE A 423 -14.60 -21.71 -21.05
CA PHE A 423 -15.65 -21.08 -20.26
C PHE A 423 -16.30 -19.89 -20.96
N TYR A 424 -15.81 -19.51 -22.14
CA TYR A 424 -16.29 -18.33 -22.85
C TYR A 424 -16.45 -18.62 -24.35
N ASP A 425 -17.65 -18.37 -24.87
CA ASP A 425 -17.90 -18.34 -26.31
C ASP A 425 -17.22 -17.13 -26.96
N THR A 426 -17.22 -15.99 -26.26
CA THR A 426 -16.47 -14.78 -26.61
C THR A 426 -15.44 -14.50 -25.51
N GLN A 427 -14.16 -14.52 -25.87
CA GLN A 427 -13.09 -14.40 -24.87
C GLN A 427 -13.10 -13.00 -24.22
N PRO A 428 -12.87 -12.92 -22.89
CA PRO A 428 -12.82 -11.65 -22.16
C PRO A 428 -11.54 -10.84 -22.44
N VAL A 429 -10.58 -11.44 -23.14
CA VAL A 429 -9.28 -10.88 -23.50
C VAL A 429 -8.92 -11.24 -24.94
N ARG A 430 -7.91 -10.58 -25.52
CA ARG A 430 -7.61 -10.64 -26.94
C ARG A 430 -7.16 -12.02 -27.46
N HIS A 431 -6.30 -12.72 -26.70
CA HIS A 431 -5.63 -13.93 -27.19
C HIS A 431 -5.98 -15.21 -26.41
N GLY A 432 -6.82 -15.11 -25.38
CA GLY A 432 -7.20 -16.24 -24.52
C GLY A 432 -6.34 -16.34 -23.26
N TRP A 433 -5.91 -17.54 -22.88
CA TRP A 433 -5.18 -17.78 -21.63
C TRP A 433 -3.97 -18.71 -21.78
N ILE A 434 -2.94 -18.50 -20.96
CA ILE A 434 -1.79 -19.40 -20.85
C ILE A 434 -1.97 -20.25 -19.57
N PRO A 435 -2.13 -21.58 -19.70
CA PRO A 435 -2.44 -22.44 -18.55
C PRO A 435 -1.32 -22.61 -17.57
N ASP A 436 -0.10 -22.71 -18.08
CA ASP A 436 1.08 -22.85 -17.26
C ASP A 436 2.21 -21.99 -17.84
N PRO A 437 2.44 -20.80 -17.27
CA PRO A 437 3.56 -19.95 -17.67
C PRO A 437 4.91 -20.54 -17.25
N THR A 438 4.94 -21.59 -16.40
CA THR A 438 6.16 -22.29 -15.98
C THR A 438 6.56 -23.40 -16.95
N ASP A 439 5.68 -23.80 -17.85
CA ASP A 439 5.99 -24.78 -18.88
C ASP A 439 7.08 -24.25 -19.83
N ASP A 440 8.12 -25.03 -20.05
CA ASP A 440 9.31 -24.72 -20.84
C ASP A 440 9.31 -25.41 -22.23
N PHE A 441 8.25 -26.15 -22.54
CA PHE A 441 8.08 -26.96 -23.74
C PHE A 441 7.25 -26.26 -24.83
#